data_AF-A0A9Q0Q7E1-F1
#
_entry.id   AF-A0A9Q0Q7E1-F1
#
_cell.length_a   1.000
_cell.length_b   1.000
_cell.length_c   1.000
_cell.angle_alpha   90.00
_cell.angle_beta   90.00
_cell.angle_gamma   90.00
#
_symmetry.space_group_name_H-M   'P 1'
#
loop_
_entity.id
_entity.type
_entity.pdbx_description
1 polymer ?
#
loop_
_entity_poly.entity_id
_entity_poly.type
_entity_poly.pdbx_seq_one_letter_code
_entity_poly.pdbx_strand_id
1 'polypeptide(L)'
;MEGVDHLAHERNKTEFDVDAMKIVWAGSRHAFELSDRMARLVASDPVFRKDDRTRLGRKELFKNTLRKASHAWKRILELRLTEEEAGQLRNFCG
;
A
#
# COMPACT_ATOMS: atom_id res chain seq x y z
N MET A 1 -3.25 7.01 21.81
CA MET A 1 -1.79 6.99 21.91
C MET A 1 -1.30 7.97 20.85
N GLU A 2 -0.83 9.12 21.27
CA GLU A 2 -0.35 10.18 20.36
C GLU A 2 0.72 9.58 19.43
N GLY A 3 0.77 10.00 18.17
CA GLY A 3 1.68 9.49 17.13
C GLY A 3 3.15 9.84 17.37
N VAL A 4 3.62 9.71 18.61
CA VAL A 4 4.99 9.94 19.04
C VAL A 4 5.87 8.85 18.45
N ASP A 5 6.87 9.24 17.67
CA ASP A 5 7.85 8.32 17.10
C ASP A 5 8.84 7.85 18.18
N HIS A 6 8.49 6.77 18.87
CA HIS A 6 9.36 6.15 19.87
C HIS A 6 10.67 5.59 19.28
N LEU A 7 10.78 5.49 17.95
CA LEU A 7 11.99 5.01 17.25
C LEU A 7 12.84 6.16 16.70
N ALA A 8 12.50 7.42 17.00
CA ALA A 8 13.25 8.59 16.51
C ALA A 8 14.73 8.54 16.89
N HIS A 9 15.06 8.03 18.08
CA HIS A 9 16.46 7.87 18.51
C HIS A 9 17.24 6.89 17.63
N GLU A 10 16.63 5.77 17.23
CA GLU A 10 17.25 4.78 16.35
C GLU A 10 17.38 5.31 14.92
N ARG A 11 16.39 6.05 14.43
CA ARG A 11 16.45 6.72 13.12
C ARG A 11 17.54 7.80 13.04
N ASN A 12 18.01 8.34 14.16
CA ASN A 12 19.10 9.31 14.17
C ASN A 12 20.49 8.66 14.10
N LYS A 13 20.59 7.34 14.29
CA LYS A 13 21.87 6.61 14.22
C LYS A 13 22.27 6.25 12.80
N THR A 14 21.41 6.48 11.79
CA THR A 14 21.72 6.13 10.39
C THR A 14 22.84 7.01 9.85
N GLU A 15 23.86 6.36 9.29
CA GLU A 15 25.01 7.00 8.64
C GLU A 15 24.80 7.24 7.14
N PHE A 16 23.59 6.96 6.63
CA PHE A 16 23.22 7.13 5.23
C PHE A 16 21.84 7.81 5.11
N ASP A 17 21.62 8.45 3.98
CA ASP A 17 20.31 9.05 3.65
C ASP A 17 19.30 7.97 3.29
N VAL A 18 18.33 7.76 4.19
CA VAL A 18 17.26 6.77 4.02
C VAL A 18 16.35 7.12 2.84
N ASP A 19 16.14 8.39 2.53
CA ASP A 19 15.29 8.80 1.41
C ASP A 19 15.96 8.49 0.06
N ALA A 20 17.27 8.74 -0.06
CA ALA A 20 18.04 8.27 -1.21
C ALA A 20 18.00 6.74 -1.33
N MET A 21 18.12 6.01 -0.20
CA MET A 21 18.07 4.55 -0.19
C MET A 21 16.70 4.00 -0.66
N LYS A 22 15.58 4.66 -0.35
CA LYS A 22 14.26 4.26 -0.86
C LYS A 22 14.18 4.28 -2.38
N ILE A 23 14.83 5.25 -3.02
CA ILE A 23 14.87 5.35 -4.49
C ILE A 23 15.70 4.20 -5.07
N VAL A 24 16.85 3.90 -4.46
CA VAL A 24 17.70 2.76 -4.86
C VAL A 24 16.92 1.45 -4.73
N TRP A 25 16.20 1.26 -3.61
CA TRP A 25 15.37 0.09 -3.38
C TRP A 25 14.24 -0.05 -4.41
N ALA A 26 13.56 1.05 -4.73
CA ALA A 26 12.49 1.05 -5.73
C ALA A 26 13.01 0.87 -7.17
N GLY A 27 14.32 1.02 -7.39
CA GLY A 27 14.99 0.91 -8.68
C GLY A 27 14.92 2.18 -9.54
N SER A 28 13.98 3.09 -9.27
CA SER A 28 13.93 4.42 -9.89
C SER A 28 13.07 5.38 -9.07
N ARG A 29 13.21 6.67 -9.32
CA ARG A 29 12.37 7.70 -8.70
C ARG A 29 10.90 7.57 -9.10
N HIS A 30 10.64 7.32 -10.38
CA HIS A 30 9.28 7.08 -10.90
C HIS A 30 8.60 5.90 -10.19
N ALA A 31 9.31 4.77 -10.07
CA ALA A 31 8.80 3.59 -9.40
C ALA A 31 8.51 3.84 -7.91
N PHE A 32 9.36 4.61 -7.22
CA PHE A 32 9.12 5.00 -5.83
C PHE A 32 7.87 5.87 -5.68
N GLU A 33 7.75 6.94 -6.47
CA GLU A 33 6.64 7.89 -6.38
C GLU A 33 5.30 7.21 -6.72
N LEU A 34 5.28 6.37 -7.75
CA LEU A 34 4.09 5.62 -8.14
C LEU A 34 3.69 4.59 -7.06
N SER A 35 4.66 3.86 -6.51
CA SER A 35 4.43 2.88 -5.45
C SER A 35 3.95 3.54 -4.15
N ASP A 36 4.59 4.62 -3.69
CA ASP A 36 4.19 5.35 -2.47
C ASP A 36 2.78 5.94 -2.61
N ARG A 37 2.44 6.51 -3.77
CA ARG A 37 1.10 7.04 -4.04
C ARG A 37 0.03 5.96 -4.00
N MET A 38 0.27 4.82 -4.66
CA MET A 38 -0.68 3.70 -4.67
C MET A 38 -0.81 3.05 -3.28
N ALA A 39 0.30 2.91 -2.55
CA ALA A 39 0.30 2.38 -1.18
C ALA A 39 -0.55 3.25 -0.23
N ARG A 40 -0.40 4.58 -0.28
CA ARG A 40 -1.22 5.52 0.51
C ARG A 40 -2.69 5.48 0.12
N LEU A 41 -2.98 5.35 -1.18
CA LEU A 41 -4.35 5.22 -1.66
C LEU A 41 -5.02 3.96 -1.12
N VAL A 42 -4.31 2.83 -1.09
CA VAL A 42 -4.83 1.57 -0.53
C VAL A 42 -4.95 1.63 0.99
N ALA A 43 -3.97 2.21 1.68
CA ALA A 43 -3.98 2.32 3.14
C ALA A 43 -5.09 3.24 3.68
N SER A 44 -5.48 4.27 2.92
CA SER A 44 -6.55 5.19 3.30
C SER A 44 -7.96 4.66 3.02
N ASP A 45 -8.10 3.61 2.20
CA ASP A 45 -9.39 3.01 1.88
C ASP A 45 -9.75 1.86 2.85
N PRO A 46 -10.83 2.00 3.65
CA PRO A 46 -11.23 0.97 4.63
C PRO A 46 -11.56 -0.39 4.00
N VAL A 47 -11.96 -0.43 2.73
CA VAL A 47 -12.28 -1.68 2.02
C VAL A 47 -11.05 -2.57 1.89
N PHE A 48 -9.86 -1.99 1.80
CA PHE A 48 -8.61 -2.74 1.65
C PHE A 48 -7.94 -3.13 2.97
N ARG A 49 -8.51 -2.78 4.13
CA ARG A 49 -7.98 -3.17 5.44
C ARG A 49 -7.80 -4.69 5.56
N LYS A 50 -6.70 -5.14 6.17
CA LYS A 50 -6.33 -6.58 6.28
C LYS A 50 -6.05 -7.06 7.70
N ASP A 51 -6.22 -6.21 8.71
CA ASP A 51 -5.81 -6.50 10.10
C ASP A 51 -6.58 -7.67 10.73
N ASP A 52 -7.80 -7.94 10.24
CA ASP A 52 -8.69 -9.01 10.69
C ASP A 52 -8.60 -10.29 9.83
N ARG A 53 -7.70 -10.34 8.84
CA ARG A 53 -7.59 -11.44 7.86
C ARG A 53 -7.47 -12.82 8.50
N THR A 54 -6.72 -12.94 9.59
CA THR A 54 -6.48 -14.21 10.30
C THR A 54 -7.67 -14.70 11.11
N ARG A 55 -8.69 -13.85 11.33
CA ARG A 55 -9.90 -14.17 12.09
C ARG A 55 -11.04 -14.69 11.21
N LEU A 56 -10.90 -14.60 9.89
CA LEU A 56 -11.93 -14.97 8.92
C LEU A 56 -11.83 -16.45 8.52
N GLY A 57 -12.99 -17.12 8.41
CA GLY A 57 -13.05 -18.46 7.83
C GLY A 57 -12.74 -18.44 6.32
N ARG A 58 -12.34 -19.57 5.74
CA ARG A 58 -11.92 -19.66 4.31
C ARG A 58 -12.96 -19.09 3.32
N LYS A 59 -14.26 -19.36 3.54
CA LYS A 59 -15.35 -18.85 2.67
C LYS A 59 -15.50 -17.34 2.78
N GLU A 60 -15.39 -16.79 4.00
CA GLU A 60 -15.49 -15.35 4.26
C GLU A 60 -14.28 -14.61 3.71
N LEU A 61 -13.08 -15.16 3.88
CA LEU A 61 -11.86 -14.65 3.29
C LEU A 61 -11.98 -14.56 1.77
N PHE A 62 -12.45 -15.63 1.12
CA PHE A 62 -12.65 -15.64 -0.33
C PHE A 62 -13.68 -14.60 -0.79
N LYS A 63 -14.82 -14.48 -0.08
CA LYS A 63 -15.83 -13.44 -0.36
C LYS A 63 -15.25 -12.03 -0.20
N ASN A 64 -14.43 -11.80 0.82
CA ASN A 64 -13.75 -10.52 1.06
C ASN A 64 -12.77 -10.21 -0.08
N THR A 65 -11.97 -11.19 -0.52
CA THR A 65 -11.07 -11.04 -1.69
C THR A 65 -11.85 -10.64 -2.95
N LEU A 66 -12.99 -11.28 -3.25
CA LEU A 66 -13.82 -10.89 -4.41
C LEU A 66 -14.37 -9.46 -4.28
N ARG A 67 -14.78 -9.06 -3.08
CA ARG A 67 -15.23 -7.68 -2.79
C ARG A 67 -14.11 -6.66 -3.03
N LYS A 68 -12.91 -6.94 -2.53
CA LYS A 68 -11.72 -6.08 -2.72
C LYS A 68 -11.34 -5.99 -4.20
N ALA A 69 -11.33 -7.10 -4.92
CA ALA A 69 -11.03 -7.11 -6.35
C ALA A 69 -12.04 -6.28 -7.15
N SER A 70 -13.35 -6.43 -6.88
CA SER A 70 -14.38 -5.62 -7.53
C SER A 70 -14.23 -4.13 -7.21
N HIS A 71 -13.92 -3.79 -5.95
CA HIS A 71 -13.68 -2.41 -5.55
C HIS A 71 -12.42 -1.82 -6.22
N ALA A 72 -11.33 -2.57 -6.29
CA ALA A 72 -10.12 -2.17 -6.99
C ALA A 72 -10.40 -1.82 -8.47
N TRP A 73 -11.17 -2.65 -9.17
CA TRP A 73 -11.59 -2.36 -10.54
C TRP A 73 -12.41 -1.07 -10.66
N LYS A 74 -13.35 -0.83 -9.72
CA LYS A 74 -14.10 0.44 -9.69
C LYS A 74 -13.17 1.64 -9.49
N ARG A 75 -12.23 1.56 -8.54
CA ARG A 75 -11.26 2.64 -8.28
C ARG A 75 -10.35 2.92 -9.46
N ILE A 76 -9.91 1.89 -10.19
CA ILE A 76 -9.14 2.05 -11.43
C ILE A 76 -9.91 2.89 -12.45
N LEU A 77 -11.21 2.60 -12.64
CA LEU A 77 -12.07 3.34 -13.58
C LEU A 77 -12.37 4.77 -13.10
N GLU A 78 -12.73 4.94 -11.82
CA GLU A 78 -13.08 6.24 -11.24
C GLU A 78 -11.91 7.22 -11.24
N LEU A 79 -10.71 6.74 -10.90
CA LEU A 79 -9.49 7.54 -10.85
C LEU A 79 -8.77 7.61 -12.20
N ARG A 80 -9.27 6.90 -13.22
CA ARG A 80 -8.68 6.79 -14.56
C ARG A 80 -7.19 6.43 -14.50
N LEU A 81 -6.87 5.43 -13.67
CA LEU A 81 -5.49 5.00 -13.46
C LEU A 81 -4.90 4.43 -14.76
N THR A 82 -3.62 4.69 -14.98
CA THR A 82 -2.88 4.07 -16.07
C THR A 82 -2.70 2.57 -15.82
N GLU A 83 -2.27 1.81 -16.83
CA GLU A 83 -2.03 0.37 -16.67
C GLU A 83 -0.98 0.08 -15.58
N GLU A 84 0.07 0.90 -15.49
CA GLU A 84 1.12 0.78 -14.48
C GLU A 84 0.58 1.00 -13.06
N GLU A 85 -0.22 2.05 -12.88
CA GLU A 85 -0.87 2.39 -11.60
C GLU A 85 -1.90 1.33 -11.20
N ALA A 86 -2.71 0.86 -12.16
CA ALA A 86 -3.66 -0.22 -11.96
C ALA A 86 -2.97 -1.55 -11.63
N GLY A 87 -1.79 -1.81 -12.20
CA GLY A 87 -0.93 -2.94 -11.85
C GLY A 87 -0.51 -2.87 -10.38
N GLN A 88 0.05 -1.74 -9.95
CA GLN A 88 0.48 -1.55 -8.57
C GLN A 88 -0.67 -1.58 -7.57
N LEU A 89 -1.80 -0.93 -7.87
CA LEU A 89 -2.98 -0.97 -7.02
C LEU A 89 -3.44 -2.42 -6.78
N ARG A 90 -3.51 -3.24 -7.83
CA ARG A 90 -3.88 -4.66 -7.72
C ARG A 90 -2.90 -5.46 -6.84
N ASN A 91 -1.59 -5.18 -6.93
CA ASN A 91 -0.59 -5.80 -6.07
C ASN A 91 -0.82 -5.48 -4.58
N PHE A 92 -1.21 -4.24 -4.26
CA PHE A 92 -1.47 -3.83 -2.88
C PHE A 92 -2.83 -4.32 -2.34
N CYS A 93 -3.83 -4.58 -3.18
CA CYS A 93 -5.17 -4.99 -2.73
C CYS A 93 -5.31 -6.48 -2.31
N GLY A 94 -4.37 -7.35 -2.70
CA GLY A 94 -4.42 -8.82 -2.53
C GLY A 94 -4.19 -9.39 -1.13
#